data_AF-A0A1H0D8Z5-F1
#
_entry.id   AF-A0A1H0D8Z5-F1
#
_cell.length_a   1.000
_cell.length_b   1.000
_cell.length_c   1.000
_cell.angle_alpha   90.00
_cell.angle_beta   90.00
_cell.angle_gamma   90.00
#
_symmetry.space_group_name_H-M   'P 1'
#
loop_
_entity.id
_entity.type
_entity.pdbx_description
1 polymer ?
#
loop_
_entity_poly.entity_id
_entity_poly.type
_entity_poly.pdbx_seq_one_letter_code
_entity_poly.pdbx_strand_id
1 'polypeptide(L)'
;MFGKLRLFFEKIYKSYRLRKELKPFYFLQETEEILYLAKLAERLLGEDKKFKSRLDKIKQEMLRLQDLTKESAFNKVPLKTKLELKKSLEVSKKQLEETLGFARPHTKIIQ
;
A
#
# COMPACT_ATOMS: atom_id res chain seq x y z
N MET A 1 -38.32 -9.31 -11.39
CA MET A 1 -37.20 -10.24 -11.11
C MET A 1 -35.80 -9.69 -11.47
N PHE A 2 -35.67 -8.48 -12.03
CA PHE A 2 -34.37 -7.86 -12.39
C PHE A 2 -33.60 -7.18 -11.23
N GLY A 3 -34.25 -6.89 -10.10
CA GLY A 3 -33.60 -6.24 -8.94
C GLY A 3 -32.62 -7.15 -8.18
N LYS A 4 -32.90 -8.47 -8.12
CA LYS A 4 -32.01 -9.45 -7.49
C LYS A 4 -30.73 -9.71 -8.32
N LEU A 5 -30.84 -9.61 -9.65
CA LEU A 5 -29.69 -9.69 -10.57
C LEU A 5 -28.74 -8.50 -10.39
N ARG A 6 -29.27 -7.28 -10.22
CA ARG A 6 -28.46 -6.06 -10.03
C ARG A 6 -27.59 -6.13 -8.76
N LEU A 7 -28.17 -6.62 -7.66
CA LEU A 7 -27.45 -6.82 -6.39
C LEU A 7 -26.37 -7.92 -6.50
N PHE A 8 -26.62 -8.95 -7.31
CA PHE A 8 -25.64 -10.00 -7.59
C PHE A 8 -24.47 -9.47 -8.43
N PHE A 9 -24.77 -8.67 -9.46
CA PHE A 9 -23.77 -7.99 -10.28
C PHE A 9 -22.95 -6.96 -9.49
N GLU A 10 -23.54 -6.17 -8.59
CA GLU A 10 -22.79 -5.26 -7.71
C GLU A 10 -21.85 -6.00 -6.74
N LYS A 11 -22.32 -7.11 -6.16
CA LYS A 11 -21.46 -7.99 -5.33
C LYS A 11 -20.30 -8.55 -6.13
N ILE A 12 -20.55 -8.98 -7.36
CA ILE A 12 -19.50 -9.47 -8.27
C ILE A 12 -18.54 -8.34 -8.64
N TYR A 13 -19.02 -7.13 -8.92
CA TYR A 13 -18.20 -5.98 -9.29
C TYR A 13 -17.30 -5.52 -8.13
N LYS A 14 -17.83 -5.45 -6.89
CA LYS A 14 -17.03 -5.21 -5.68
C LYS A 14 -15.98 -6.30 -5.47
N SER A 15 -16.34 -7.56 -5.71
CA SER A 15 -15.42 -8.70 -5.63
C SER A 15 -14.36 -8.68 -6.75
N TYR A 16 -14.70 -8.15 -7.93
CA TYR A 16 -13.78 -7.98 -9.05
C TYR A 16 -12.79 -6.83 -8.82
N ARG A 17 -13.25 -5.72 -8.23
CA ARG A 17 -12.41 -4.62 -7.75
C ARG A 17 -11.43 -5.10 -6.68
N LEU A 18 -11.90 -5.82 -5.66
CA LEU A 18 -11.07 -6.46 -4.65
C LEU A 18 -10.02 -7.40 -5.26
N ARG A 19 -10.40 -8.19 -6.28
CA ARG A 19 -9.45 -9.04 -7.00
C ARG A 19 -8.43 -8.27 -7.83
N LYS A 20 -8.78 -7.08 -8.34
CA LYS A 20 -7.87 -6.18 -9.07
C LYS A 20 -6.88 -5.50 -8.13
N GLU A 21 -7.33 -5.13 -6.93
CA GLU A 21 -6.53 -4.55 -5.84
C GLU A 21 -5.66 -5.57 -5.08
N LEU A 22 -5.76 -6.86 -5.40
CA LEU A 22 -4.94 -7.93 -4.84
C LEU A 22 -4.09 -8.64 -5.91
N LYS A 23 -3.96 -8.03 -7.09
CA LYS A 23 -3.06 -8.49 -8.15
C LYS A 23 -1.62 -8.10 -7.82
N PRO A 24 -0.62 -8.88 -8.27
CA PRO A 24 0.79 -8.53 -8.11
C PRO A 24 1.11 -7.08 -8.52
N PHE A 25 0.51 -6.61 -9.62
CA PHE A 25 0.68 -5.24 -10.12
C PHE A 25 0.35 -4.15 -9.08
N TYR A 26 -0.70 -4.34 -8.26
CA TYR A 26 -1.03 -3.37 -7.21
C TYR A 26 0.10 -3.27 -6.18
N PHE A 27 0.61 -4.40 -5.71
CA PHE A 27 1.70 -4.43 -4.73
C PHE A 27 3.01 -3.88 -5.30
N LEU A 28 3.28 -4.13 -6.59
CA LEU A 28 4.41 -3.51 -7.29
C LEU A 28 4.29 -1.99 -7.30
N GLN A 29 3.13 -1.46 -7.69
CA GLN A 29 2.92 -0.01 -7.74
C GLN A 29 3.00 0.65 -6.35
N GLU A 30 2.39 0.06 -5.32
CA GLU A 30 2.43 0.60 -3.95
C GLU A 30 3.85 0.55 -3.36
N THR A 31 4.60 -0.54 -3.60
CA THR A 31 5.99 -0.64 -3.12
C THR A 31 6.89 0.39 -3.80
N GLU A 32 6.70 0.66 -5.10
CA GLU A 32 7.41 1.73 -5.81
C GLU A 32 7.11 3.11 -5.21
N GLU A 33 5.84 3.39 -4.90
CA GLU A 33 5.43 4.66 -4.29
C GLU A 33 6.01 4.84 -2.89
N ILE A 34 5.99 3.80 -2.06
CA ILE A 34 6.61 3.83 -0.72
C ILE A 34 8.13 4.03 -0.81
N LEU A 35 8.80 3.37 -1.76
CA LEU A 35 10.23 3.57 -2.00
C LEU A 35 10.54 5.01 -2.42
N TYR A 36 9.69 5.61 -3.26
CA TYR A 36 9.80 7.00 -3.64
C TYR A 36 9.64 7.95 -2.44
N LEU A 37 8.61 7.74 -1.62
CA LEU A 37 8.39 8.52 -0.39
C LEU A 37 9.56 8.35 0.60
N ALA A 38 10.07 7.14 0.79
CA ALA A 38 11.22 6.89 1.66
C ALA A 38 12.49 7.62 1.16
N LYS A 39 12.69 7.69 -0.16
CA LYS A 39 13.81 8.44 -0.77
C LYS A 39 13.65 9.95 -0.60
N LEU A 40 12.42 10.48 -0.70
CA LEU A 40 12.14 11.87 -0.38
C LEU A 40 12.41 12.16 1.10
N ALA A 41 11.98 11.29 2.00
CA ALA A 41 12.11 11.48 3.43
C ALA A 41 13.59 11.48 3.86
N GLU A 42 14.40 10.61 3.26
CA GLU A 42 15.84 10.59 3.46
C GLU A 42 16.51 11.90 3.01
N ARG A 43 16.08 12.49 1.89
CA ARG A 43 16.63 13.76 1.40
C ARG A 43 16.28 14.95 2.28
N LEU A 44 15.07 14.95 2.86
CA LEU A 44 14.57 16.07 3.65
C LEU A 44 15.01 16.02 5.12
N LEU A 45 15.20 14.82 5.68
CA LEU A 45 15.39 14.60 7.13
C LEU A 45 16.69 13.84 7.45
N GLY A 46 17.64 13.78 6.50
CA GLY A 46 18.78 12.87 6.48
C GLY A 46 19.79 12.95 7.64
N GLU A 47 19.61 13.88 8.58
CA GLU A 47 20.48 14.05 9.74
C GLU A 47 20.11 13.16 10.94
N ASP A 48 18.87 12.65 11.01
CA ASP A 48 18.45 11.72 12.08
C ASP A 48 18.83 10.26 11.76
N LYS A 49 19.87 9.77 12.45
CA LYS A 49 20.38 8.38 12.32
C LYS A 49 19.32 7.31 12.64
N LYS A 50 18.44 7.55 13.62
CA LYS A 50 17.40 6.60 14.03
C LYS A 50 16.31 6.53 12.96
N PHE A 51 15.95 7.68 12.41
CA PHE A 51 15.00 7.78 11.31
C PHE A 51 15.55 7.11 10.03
N LYS A 52 16.82 7.35 9.70
CA LYS A 52 17.49 6.71 8.57
C LYS A 52 17.47 5.18 8.65
N SER A 53 17.80 4.61 9.81
CA SER A 53 17.76 3.14 9.98
C SER A 53 16.34 2.57 9.78
N ARG A 54 15.30 3.30 10.20
CA ARG A 54 13.91 2.91 9.94
C ARG A 54 13.56 2.97 8.46
N LEU A 55 13.97 4.03 7.76
CA LEU A 55 13.77 4.15 6.31
C LEU A 55 14.48 3.03 5.54
N ASP A 56 15.69 2.67 5.92
CA ASP A 56 16.43 1.59 5.28
C ASP A 56 15.73 0.24 5.45
N LYS A 57 15.17 -0.04 6.64
CA LYS A 57 14.34 -1.23 6.85
C LYS A 57 13.11 -1.25 5.94
N ILE A 58 12.38 -0.13 5.87
CA ILE A 58 11.19 -0.01 5.00
C ILE A 58 11.59 -0.26 3.54
N LYS A 59 12.68 0.36 3.06
CA LYS A 59 13.16 0.14 1.69
C LYS A 59 13.48 -1.33 1.42
N GLN A 60 14.18 -2.00 2.33
CA GLN A 60 14.52 -3.42 2.19
C GLN A 60 13.28 -4.32 2.18
N GLU A 61 12.28 -4.02 3.02
CA GLU A 61 11.00 -4.74 3.04
C GLU A 61 10.22 -4.55 1.73
N MET A 62 10.20 -3.33 1.18
CA MET A 62 9.55 -3.05 -0.11
C MET A 62 10.24 -3.76 -1.27
N LEU A 63 11.59 -3.77 -1.30
CA LEU A 63 12.35 -4.49 -2.32
C LEU A 63 12.08 -6.00 -2.28
N ARG A 64 12.08 -6.60 -1.07
CA ARG A 64 11.71 -8.02 -0.91
C ARG A 64 10.28 -8.31 -1.38
N LEU A 65 9.34 -7.40 -1.10
CA LEU A 65 7.96 -7.55 -1.56
C LEU A 65 7.85 -7.39 -3.09
N GLN A 66 8.65 -6.53 -3.72
CA GLN A 66 8.74 -6.44 -5.17
C GLN A 66 9.27 -7.72 -5.80
N ASP A 67 10.30 -8.32 -5.21
CA ASP A 67 10.85 -9.57 -5.73
C ASP A 67 9.83 -10.71 -5.58
N LEU A 68 9.20 -10.82 -4.41
CA LEU A 68 8.13 -11.79 -4.18
C LEU A 68 6.96 -11.61 -5.15
N THR A 69 6.57 -10.37 -5.46
CA THR A 69 5.44 -10.09 -6.37
C THR A 69 5.75 -10.35 -7.84
N LYS A 70 7.02 -10.34 -8.24
CA LYS A 70 7.47 -10.76 -9.58
C LYS A 70 7.45 -12.28 -9.74
N GLU A 71 7.59 -13.02 -8.64
CA GLU A 71 7.53 -14.47 -8.68
C GLU A 71 6.10 -14.99 -8.93
N SER A 72 6.00 -16.08 -9.69
CA SER A 72 4.73 -16.79 -9.88
C SER A 72 4.15 -17.32 -8.56
N ALA A 73 5.00 -17.48 -7.54
CA ALA A 73 4.63 -17.84 -6.17
C ALA A 73 3.67 -16.83 -5.51
N PHE A 74 3.71 -15.54 -5.86
CA PHE A 74 2.78 -14.55 -5.30
C PHE A 74 1.32 -14.86 -5.61
N ASN A 75 1.05 -15.51 -6.75
CA ASN A 75 -0.30 -15.90 -7.11
C ASN A 75 -0.85 -16.98 -6.17
N LYS A 76 0.04 -17.77 -5.54
CA LYS A 76 -0.29 -18.81 -4.56
C LYS A 76 -0.48 -18.26 -3.15
N VAL A 77 -0.09 -17.02 -2.88
CA VAL A 77 -0.27 -16.40 -1.55
C VAL A 77 -1.76 -16.30 -1.22
N PRO A 78 -2.21 -16.75 -0.04
CA PRO A 78 -3.60 -16.72 0.36
C PRO A 78 -4.19 -15.31 0.34
N LEU A 79 -5.48 -15.20 0.00
CA LEU A 79 -6.19 -13.92 -0.07
C LEU A 79 -6.11 -13.12 1.24
N LYS A 80 -6.22 -13.83 2.38
CA LYS A 80 -6.11 -13.22 3.72
C LYS A 80 -4.75 -12.55 3.92
N THR A 81 -3.67 -13.23 3.56
CA THR A 81 -2.31 -12.70 3.64
C THR A 81 -2.11 -11.50 2.72
N LYS A 82 -2.67 -11.52 1.50
CA LYS A 82 -2.63 -10.36 0.59
C LYS A 82 -3.37 -9.15 1.18
N LEU A 83 -4.50 -9.36 1.85
CA LEU A 83 -5.24 -8.28 2.52
C LEU A 83 -4.47 -7.69 3.70
N GLU A 84 -3.80 -8.54 4.49
CA GLU A 84 -2.92 -8.09 5.57
C GLU A 84 -1.74 -7.28 5.02
N LEU A 85 -1.08 -7.77 3.97
CA LEU A 85 -0.01 -7.04 3.28
C LEU A 85 -0.47 -5.67 2.78
N LYS A 86 -1.65 -5.60 2.14
CA LYS A 86 -2.22 -4.34 1.68
C LYS A 86 -2.40 -3.34 2.85
N LYS A 87 -2.98 -3.78 3.96
CA LYS A 87 -3.15 -2.92 5.16
C LYS A 87 -1.81 -2.43 5.71
N SER A 88 -0.81 -3.30 5.76
CA SER A 88 0.54 -2.94 6.21
C SER A 88 1.20 -1.89 5.29
N LEU A 89 1.00 -2.00 3.98
CA LEU A 89 1.47 -1.00 3.01
C LEU A 89 0.76 0.34 3.21
N GLU A 90 -0.57 0.35 3.34
CA GLU A 90 -1.36 1.57 3.59
C GLU A 90 -0.88 2.29 4.86
N VAL A 91 -0.62 1.55 5.95
CA VAL A 91 -0.09 2.12 7.20
C VAL A 91 1.31 2.70 7.00
N SER A 92 2.19 1.96 6.31
CA SER A 92 3.57 2.40 6.08
C SER A 92 3.64 3.66 5.22
N LYS A 93 2.83 3.70 4.15
CA LYS A 93 2.67 4.88 3.29
C LYS A 93 2.19 6.09 4.07
N LYS A 94 1.13 5.93 4.87
CA LYS A 94 0.58 7.02 5.69
C LYS A 94 1.61 7.58 6.67
N GLN A 95 2.39 6.72 7.33
CA GLN A 95 3.46 7.16 8.24
C GLN A 95 4.55 7.97 7.53
N LEU A 96 4.91 7.59 6.30
CA LEU A 96 5.87 8.34 5.49
C LEU A 96 5.29 9.68 5.05
N GLU A 97 4.04 9.72 4.60
CA GLU A 97 3.34 10.96 4.24
C GLU A 97 3.24 11.93 5.42
N GLU A 98 2.90 11.44 6.61
CA GLU A 98 2.88 12.23 7.85
C GLU A 98 4.26 12.81 8.17
N THR A 99 5.31 12.01 8.00
CA THR A 99 6.69 12.44 8.27
C THR A 99 7.18 13.48 7.25
N LEU A 100 6.71 13.38 6.01
CA LEU A 100 7.04 14.29 4.92
C LEU A 100 6.21 15.58 4.93
N GLY A 101 5.23 15.70 5.84
CA GLY A 101 4.28 16.81 5.84
C GLY A 101 3.30 16.78 4.65
N PHE A 102 3.19 15.64 3.94
CA PHE A 102 2.17 15.43 2.91
C PHE A 102 0.77 15.20 3.49
N ALA A 103 0.65 15.06 4.81
CA ALA A 103 -0.63 15.08 5.48
C ALA A 103 -1.36 16.38 5.09
N ARG A 104 -2.48 16.23 4.36
CA ARG A 104 -3.41 17.32 4.05
C ARG A 104 -3.58 18.19 5.30
N PRO A 105 -3.67 19.54 5.16
CA PRO A 105 -4.00 20.37 6.30
C PRO A 105 -5.21 19.76 6.97
N HIS A 106 -5.16 19.67 8.30
CA HIS A 106 -6.25 19.21 9.15
C HIS A 106 -7.45 20.12 8.81
N THR A 107 -8.25 19.79 7.80
CA THR A 107 -9.59 20.34 7.64
C THR A 107 -10.38 19.69 8.75
N LYS A 108 -10.24 20.30 9.93
CA LYS A 108 -11.30 20.46 10.90
C LYS A 108 -12.50 20.98 10.09
N ILE A 109 -13.31 20.05 9.58
CA ILE A 109 -14.71 20.34 9.34
C ILE A 109 -15.28 20.45 10.75
N ILE A 110 -15.18 21.66 11.30
CA ILE A 110 -16.02 22.06 12.43
C ILE A 110 -17.44 21.97 11.88
N GLN A 111 -18.25 21.24 12.64
CA GLN A 111 -19.66 20.94 12.41
C GLN A 111 -20.50 22.19 12.16
#